data_AF-A0A5J4THB1-F1
#
_entry.id   AF-A0A5J4THB1-F1
#
_cell.length_a   1.000
_cell.length_b   1.000
_cell.length_c   1.000
_cell.angle_alpha   90.00
_cell.angle_beta   90.00
_cell.angle_gamma   90.00
#
_symmetry.space_group_name_H-M   'P 1'
#
loop_
_entity.id
_entity.type
_entity.pdbx_description
1 polymer ?
#
loop_
_entity_poly.entity_id
_entity_poly.type
_entity_poly.pdbx_seq_one_letter_code
_entity_poly.pdbx_strand_id
1 'polypeptide(L)'
;MDSSSGLQRMQPFALKDFSWVDNRKKIYGMLVSNTGKLFTGLDGQEDEAVQIEIQIEEGEQFYNFKTSYEQDSKTKFVFTWWIILIIASAGLILLIIIIIICCCICNRSKKKKEHIIYPVSEEKIMPN
;
A
#
# COMPACT_ATOMS: atom_id res chain seq x y z
N MET A 1 -5.83 -47.45 48.11
CA MET A 1 -6.24 -46.92 46.78
C MET A 1 -6.15 -45.42 46.89
N ASP A 2 -4.98 -44.85 46.59
CA ASP A 2 -4.76 -43.42 46.70
C ASP A 2 -5.47 -42.71 45.55
N SER A 3 -6.56 -42.00 45.88
CA SER A 3 -7.09 -40.93 45.05
C SER A 3 -6.10 -39.77 45.05
N SER A 4 -5.04 -39.91 44.25
CA SER A 4 -4.25 -38.78 43.79
C SER A 4 -5.12 -37.96 42.84
N SER A 5 -5.87 -37.01 43.40
CA SER A 5 -6.43 -35.90 42.63
C SER A 5 -5.25 -35.18 41.97
N GLY A 6 -4.99 -35.49 40.70
CA GLY A 6 -3.92 -34.91 39.91
C GLY A 6 -4.09 -33.40 39.87
N LEU A 7 -3.37 -32.70 40.74
CA LEU A 7 -3.31 -31.26 40.74
C LEU A 7 -2.65 -30.84 39.41
N GLN A 8 -3.44 -30.41 38.44
CA GLN A 8 -2.95 -29.95 37.15
C GLN A 8 -2.11 -28.68 37.40
N ARG A 9 -0.80 -28.85 37.54
CA ARG A 9 0.11 -27.73 37.80
C ARG A 9 0.34 -26.99 36.49
N MET A 10 -0.33 -25.85 36.35
CA MET A 10 -0.03 -24.88 35.32
C MET A 10 1.39 -24.34 35.57
N GLN A 11 2.31 -24.64 34.66
CA GLN A 11 3.68 -24.16 34.70
C GLN A 11 3.79 -22.99 33.69
N PRO A 12 4.05 -21.76 34.14
CA PRO A 12 4.30 -20.66 33.21
C PRO A 12 5.62 -20.91 32.48
N PHE A 13 5.61 -20.75 31.16
CA PHE A 13 6.81 -20.79 30.34
C PHE A 13 7.19 -19.36 29.93
N ALA A 14 8.47 -19.01 30.07
CA ALA A 14 8.99 -17.71 29.65
C ALA A 14 9.66 -17.85 28.28
N LEU A 15 9.22 -17.07 27.31
CA LEU A 15 9.84 -16.97 26.00
C LEU A 15 10.77 -15.76 25.96
N LYS A 16 12.00 -15.95 25.47
CA LYS A 16 12.98 -14.86 25.33
C LYS A 16 12.59 -13.85 24.25
N ASP A 17 11.97 -14.31 23.16
CA ASP A 17 11.48 -13.49 22.06
C ASP A 17 10.04 -13.88 21.72
N PHE A 18 9.16 -12.88 21.73
CA PHE A 18 7.74 -13.01 21.49
C PHE A 18 7.21 -11.86 20.60
N SER A 19 8.10 -11.19 19.86
CA SER A 19 7.75 -10.14 18.88
C SER A 19 6.75 -10.59 17.81
N TRP A 20 6.68 -11.91 17.57
CA TRP A 20 5.77 -12.57 16.62
C TRP A 20 4.38 -12.90 17.20
N VAL A 21 4.17 -12.73 18.51
CA VAL A 21 2.91 -13.04 19.19
C VAL A 21 1.97 -11.83 19.13
N ASP A 22 0.86 -11.95 18.39
CA ASP A 22 -0.23 -10.97 18.32
C ASP A 22 -1.50 -11.56 18.92
N ASN A 23 -1.59 -11.56 20.26
CA ASN A 23 -2.74 -12.09 20.99
C ASN A 23 -4.05 -11.32 20.71
N ARG A 24 -3.99 -10.09 20.17
CA ARG A 24 -5.20 -9.31 19.85
C ARG A 24 -5.90 -9.77 18.57
N LYS A 25 -5.16 -10.38 17.65
CA LYS A 25 -5.69 -10.82 16.35
C LYS A 25 -5.72 -12.35 16.19
N LYS A 26 -4.93 -13.07 16.98
CA LYS A 26 -4.71 -14.51 16.80
C LYS A 26 -4.81 -15.25 18.12
N ILE A 27 -5.42 -16.43 18.03
CA ILE A 27 -5.44 -17.42 19.09
C ILE A 27 -4.30 -18.40 18.82
N TYR A 28 -3.51 -18.72 19.83
CA TYR A 28 -2.37 -19.62 19.73
C TYR A 28 -2.66 -20.92 20.48
N GLY A 29 -2.30 -22.04 19.87
CA GLY A 29 -2.36 -23.36 20.48
C GLY A 29 -0.99 -24.03 20.52
N MET A 30 -0.77 -24.92 21.48
CA MET A 30 0.44 -25.71 21.63
C MET A 30 0.16 -27.18 21.31
N LEU A 31 1.10 -27.79 20.60
CA LEU A 31 1.23 -29.24 20.49
C LEU A 31 2.58 -29.64 21.07
N VAL A 32 2.65 -30.84 21.64
CA VAL A 32 3.86 -31.38 22.29
C VAL A 32 4.25 -32.68 21.60
N SER A 33 5.56 -32.92 21.48
CA SER A 33 6.12 -34.16 20.97
C SER A 33 7.33 -34.57 21.79
N ASN A 34 7.42 -35.86 22.14
CA ASN A 34 8.63 -36.43 22.72
C ASN A 34 9.64 -36.90 21.66
N THR A 35 9.17 -37.20 20.44
CA THR A 35 9.98 -37.84 19.38
C THR A 35 10.21 -36.94 18.17
N GLY A 36 9.53 -35.79 18.10
CA GLY A 36 9.52 -34.89 16.94
C GLY A 36 8.76 -35.43 15.72
N LYS A 37 8.15 -36.63 15.83
CA LYS A 37 7.39 -37.26 14.75
C LYS A 37 5.88 -37.18 14.95
N LEU A 38 5.44 -37.27 16.19
CA LEU A 38 4.03 -37.24 16.57
C LEU A 38 3.77 -36.04 17.48
N PHE A 39 2.83 -35.18 17.10
CA PHE A 39 2.48 -33.98 17.85
C PHE A 39 1.07 -34.14 18.40
N THR A 40 0.94 -34.01 19.72
CA THR A 40 -0.34 -34.22 20.41
C THR A 40 -0.63 -33.06 21.34
N GLY A 41 -1.91 -32.78 21.53
CA GLY A 41 -2.37 -31.81 22.54
C GLY A 41 -2.75 -32.47 23.85
N LEU A 42 -3.89 -32.05 24.41
CA LEU A 42 -4.38 -32.55 25.68
C LEU A 42 -4.66 -34.04 25.57
N ASP A 43 -4.30 -34.79 26.62
CA ASP A 43 -4.57 -36.23 26.74
C ASP A 43 -4.05 -37.11 25.59
N GLY A 44 -3.07 -36.62 24.83
CA GLY A 44 -2.45 -37.38 23.73
C GLY A 44 -3.26 -37.40 22.44
N GLN A 45 -4.27 -36.54 22.28
CA GLN A 45 -5.01 -36.42 21.03
C GLN A 45 -4.16 -35.79 19.93
N GLU A 46 -4.12 -36.45 18.77
CA GLU A 46 -3.43 -35.97 17.57
C GLU A 46 -4.17 -34.77 16.98
N ASP A 47 -3.42 -33.80 16.47
CA ASP A 47 -3.92 -32.58 15.82
C ASP A 47 -4.85 -31.66 16.65
N GLU A 48 -5.04 -31.96 17.95
CA GLU A 48 -5.89 -31.14 18.83
C GLU A 48 -5.05 -30.17 19.65
N ALA A 49 -4.67 -29.03 19.06
CA ALA A 49 -3.84 -28.05 19.74
C ALA A 49 -4.52 -27.47 21.00
N VAL A 50 -3.78 -27.41 22.12
CA VAL A 50 -4.29 -26.84 23.38
C VAL A 50 -4.12 -25.34 23.36
N GLN A 51 -5.21 -24.60 23.53
CA GLN A 51 -5.16 -23.14 23.58
C GLN A 51 -4.31 -22.65 24.76
N ILE A 52 -3.41 -21.72 24.47
CA ILE A 52 -2.52 -21.11 25.45
C ILE A 52 -3.13 -19.79 25.94
N GLU A 53 -3.21 -19.60 27.25
CA GLU A 53 -3.44 -18.29 27.85
C GLU A 53 -2.12 -17.50 27.87
N ILE A 54 -2.11 -16.33 27.23
CA ILE A 54 -0.93 -15.48 27.15
C ILE A 54 -1.13 -14.28 28.06
N GLN A 55 -0.33 -14.20 29.12
CA GLN A 55 -0.26 -13.04 30.00
C GLN A 55 0.97 -12.22 29.62
N ILE A 56 0.76 -10.96 29.22
CA ILE A 56 1.84 -10.04 28.85
C ILE A 56 2.02 -9.08 30.03
N GLU A 57 3.19 -9.11 30.66
CA GLU A 57 3.53 -8.15 31.73
C GLU A 57 3.77 -6.78 31.10
N GLU A 58 2.98 -5.78 31.48
CA GLU A 58 2.96 -4.48 30.82
C GLU A 58 4.27 -3.69 31.10
N GLY A 59 5.13 -3.62 30.09
CA GLY A 59 6.29 -2.75 30.06
C GLY A 59 6.89 -2.68 28.64
N GLU A 60 7.01 -1.46 28.09
CA GLU A 60 7.77 -1.10 26.87
C GLU A 60 7.27 -1.64 25.50
N GLN A 61 6.70 -2.84 25.39
CA GLN A 61 6.43 -3.46 24.07
C GLN A 61 5.12 -3.03 23.38
N PHE A 62 4.13 -2.54 24.12
CA PHE A 62 2.91 -1.99 23.50
C PHE A 62 3.16 -0.66 22.78
N TYR A 63 4.26 0.04 23.08
CA TYR A 63 4.62 1.27 22.38
C TYR A 63 5.17 0.97 20.97
N ASN A 64 6.06 -0.01 20.85
CA ASN A 64 6.69 -0.41 19.59
C ASN A 64 5.73 -1.17 18.65
N PHE A 65 4.78 -1.94 19.19
CA PHE A 65 3.75 -2.58 18.37
C PHE A 65 2.78 -1.53 17.78
N LYS A 66 2.35 -0.53 18.57
CA LYS A 66 1.51 0.57 18.07
C LYS A 66 2.12 1.27 16.87
N THR A 67 3.40 1.63 16.93
CA THR A 67 4.06 2.33 15.83
C THR A 67 4.20 1.47 14.57
N SER A 68 4.37 0.15 14.68
CA SER A 68 4.62 -0.71 13.51
C SER A 68 3.34 -1.22 12.81
N TYR A 69 2.27 -1.59 13.53
CA TYR A 69 1.00 -1.98 12.88
C TYR A 69 0.19 -0.79 12.36
N GLU A 70 0.35 0.37 13.00
CA GLU A 70 -0.35 1.58 12.59
C GLU A 70 0.31 2.19 11.34
N GLN A 71 1.57 1.85 11.04
CA GLN A 71 2.26 2.30 9.84
C GLN A 71 1.88 1.53 8.57
N ASP A 72 1.51 0.24 8.68
CA ASP A 72 1.07 -0.58 7.53
C ASP A 72 -0.42 -0.36 7.20
N SER A 73 -1.25 -0.07 8.20
CA SER A 73 -2.70 0.17 8.02
C SER A 73 -3.10 1.65 7.92
N LYS A 74 -2.19 2.61 8.21
CA LYS A 74 -2.36 4.05 7.94
C LYS A 74 -1.50 4.55 6.77
N THR A 75 -1.28 3.75 5.74
CA THR A 75 -1.27 4.29 4.38
C THR A 75 -2.71 4.52 3.89
N LYS A 76 -3.60 4.99 4.79
CA LYS A 76 -4.74 5.80 4.39
C LYS A 76 -4.14 6.99 3.68
N PHE A 77 -4.16 6.97 2.35
CA PHE A 77 -3.90 8.11 1.50
C PHE A 77 -4.56 9.31 2.14
N VAL A 78 -3.77 10.10 2.86
CA VAL A 78 -4.19 11.42 3.30
C VAL A 78 -4.30 12.14 1.97
N PHE A 79 -5.50 12.13 1.39
CA PHE A 79 -5.86 12.95 0.26
C PHE A 79 -5.78 14.39 0.76
N THR A 80 -4.55 14.84 0.89
CA THR A 80 -4.17 16.18 1.28
C THR A 80 -4.82 17.07 0.24
N TRP A 81 -5.72 17.95 0.66
CA TRP A 81 -6.60 18.75 -0.21
C TRP A 81 -5.86 19.42 -1.38
N TRP A 82 -4.57 19.72 -1.20
CA TRP A 82 -3.65 20.23 -2.22
C TRP A 82 -3.47 19.31 -3.45
N ILE A 83 -3.71 18.00 -3.37
CA ILE A 83 -3.62 17.07 -4.52
C ILE A 83 -4.67 17.41 -5.59
N ILE A 84 -5.86 17.86 -5.18
CA ILE A 84 -6.92 18.28 -6.10
C ILE A 84 -6.47 19.52 -6.90
N LEU A 85 -5.70 20.42 -6.27
CA LEU A 85 -5.12 21.59 -6.96
C LEU A 85 -4.06 21.19 -8.00
N ILE A 86 -3.26 20.17 -7.70
CA ILE A 86 -2.26 19.65 -8.65
C ILE A 86 -2.95 19.03 -9.88
N ILE A 87 -4.01 18.26 -9.67
CA ILE A 87 -4.76 17.63 -10.78
C ILE A 87 -5.47 18.70 -11.63
N ALA A 88 -6.11 19.68 -11.00
CA ALA A 88 -6.78 20.77 -11.69
C ALA A 88 -5.79 21.64 -12.49
N SER A 89 -4.63 21.96 -11.91
CA SER A 89 -3.58 22.74 -12.59
C SER A 89 -2.94 21.99 -13.75
N ALA A 90 -2.70 20.68 -13.62
CA ALA A 90 -2.13 19.86 -14.69
C ALA A 90 -3.03 19.86 -15.94
N GLY A 91 -4.35 19.74 -15.77
CA GLY A 91 -5.31 19.81 -16.87
C GLY A 91 -5.30 21.17 -17.58
N LEU A 92 -5.24 22.27 -16.83
CA LEU A 92 -5.18 23.63 -17.37
C LEU A 92 -3.88 23.86 -18.15
N ILE A 93 -2.73 23.42 -17.61
CA ILE A 93 -1.42 23.53 -18.26
C ILE A 93 -1.42 22.78 -19.60
N LEU A 94 -1.99 21.57 -19.64
CA LEU A 94 -2.06 20.76 -20.85
C LEU A 94 -2.91 21.43 -21.95
N LEU A 95 -4.05 22.02 -21.59
CA LEU A 95 -4.87 22.80 -22.53
C LEU A 95 -4.14 24.02 -23.09
N ILE A 96 -3.41 24.77 -22.25
CA ILE A 96 -2.62 25.92 -22.68
C ILE A 96 -1.53 25.50 -23.68
N ILE A 97 -0.84 24.39 -23.42
CA ILE A 97 0.20 23.86 -24.31
C ILE A 97 -0.41 23.51 -25.69
N ILE A 98 -1.57 22.85 -25.72
CA ILE A 98 -2.25 22.52 -26.98
C ILE A 98 -2.60 23.79 -27.76
N ILE A 99 -3.15 24.81 -27.09
CA ILE A 99 -3.50 26.09 -27.72
C ILE A 99 -2.24 26.76 -28.31
N ILE A 100 -1.12 26.77 -27.56
CA ILE A 100 0.14 27.33 -28.05
C ILE A 100 0.62 26.58 -29.29
N ILE A 101 0.58 25.24 -29.29
CA ILE A 101 0.97 24.42 -30.44
C ILE A 101 0.08 24.71 -31.64
N CYS A 102 -1.25 24.75 -31.45
CA CYS A 102 -2.20 25.13 -32.50
C CYS A 102 -1.91 26.53 -33.06
N CYS A 103 -1.70 27.53 -32.20
CA CYS A 103 -1.35 28.89 -32.60
C CYS A 103 -0.01 28.94 -33.37
N CYS A 104 1.00 28.19 -32.93
CA CYS A 104 2.30 28.08 -33.61
C CYS A 104 2.14 27.48 -35.01
N ILE A 105 1.35 26.42 -35.16
CA ILE A 105 1.09 25.78 -36.46
C ILE A 105 0.27 26.72 -37.35
N CYS A 106 -0.81 27.33 -36.83
CA CYS A 106 -1.62 28.28 -37.58
C CYS A 106 -0.81 29.49 -38.08
N ASN A 107 0.08 30.03 -37.25
CA ASN A 107 0.93 31.17 -37.62
C ASN A 107 1.97 30.77 -38.68
N ARG A 108 2.57 29.59 -38.57
CA ARG A 108 3.49 29.05 -39.61
C ARG A 108 2.77 28.81 -40.94
N SER A 109 1.53 28.35 -40.91
CA SER A 109 0.72 28.14 -42.12
C SER A 109 0.29 29.45 -42.79
N LYS A 110 0.08 30.53 -42.03
CA LYS A 110 -0.18 31.87 -42.59
C LYS A 110 1.03 32.42 -43.35
N LYS A 111 2.25 32.26 -42.80
CA LYS A 111 3.50 32.67 -43.45
C LYS A 111 3.78 31.95 -44.78
N LYS A 112 3.28 30.73 -44.97
CA LYS A 112 3.41 29.99 -46.24
C LYS A 112 2.44 30.46 -47.32
N LYS A 113 1.27 31.00 -46.96
CA LYS A 113 0.25 31.47 -47.93
C LYS A 113 0.59 32.83 -48.53
N GLU A 114 1.35 33.66 -47.83
CA GLU A 114 1.78 34.98 -48.30
C GLU A 114 2.84 34.89 -49.43
N HIS A 115 3.65 33.82 -49.46
CA HIS A 115 4.74 33.67 -50.43
C HIS A 115 4.34 32.90 -51.71
N ILE A 116 3.08 32.48 -51.86
CA ILE A 116 2.58 31.75 -53.05
C ILE A 116 1.61 32.62 -53.89
N ILE A 117 1.31 33.84 -53.46
CA ILE A 117 0.46 34.78 -54.22
C ILE A 117 1.35 35.90 -54.76
N TYR A 118 2.05 35.63 -55.88
CA TYR A 118 2.42 36.69 -56.81
C TYR A 118 1.56 36.52 -58.06
N PRO A 119 0.81 37.55 -58.49
CA PRO A 119 0.06 37.49 -59.73
C PRO A 119 1.05 37.44 -60.92
N VAL A 120 0.76 36.55 -61.87
CA VAL A 120 1.28 36.58 -63.24
C VAL A 120 0.97 37.97 -63.81
N SER A 121 2.01 38.76 -64.06
CA SER A 121 1.92 40.08 -64.68
C SER A 121 1.37 39.93 -66.10
N GLU A 122 0.21 40.55 -66.36
CA GLU A 122 -0.35 40.66 -67.70
C GLU A 122 0.63 41.38 -68.64
N GLU A 123 0.98 40.67 -69.71
CA GLU A 123 1.64 41.17 -70.92
C GLU A 123 0.77 42.27 -71.55
N LYS A 124 1.18 43.54 -71.44
CA LYS A 124 0.55 44.65 -72.16
C LYS A 124 0.91 44.57 -73.64
N ILE A 125 0.01 44.00 -74.43
CA ILE A 125 0.00 44.15 -75.89
C ILE A 125 -0.56 45.55 -76.21
N MET A 126 0.25 46.43 -76.79
CA MET A 126 -0.20 47.73 -77.32
C MET A 126 -0.71 47.58 -78.75
N PRO A 127 -1.83 48.23 -79.12
CA PRO A 127 -2.32 48.23 -80.50
C PRO A 127 -1.58 49.25 -81.39
N ASN A 128 -1.51 48.85 -82.66
CA ASN A 128 -0.87 49.43 -83.85
C ASN A 128 -0.98 50.94 -84.07
#